data_AF-A0A962CV39-F1
#
_entry.id   AF-A0A962CV39-F1
#
_cell.length_a   1.000
_cell.length_b   1.000
_cell.length_c   1.000
_cell.angle_alpha   90.00
_cell.angle_beta   90.00
_cell.angle_gamma   90.00
#
_symmetry.space_group_name_H-M   'P 1'
#
loop_
_entity.id
_entity.type
_entity.pdbx_description
1 polymer ?
#
loop_
_entity_poly.entity_id
_entity_poly.type
_entity_poly.pdbx_seq_one_letter_code
_entity_poly.pdbx_strand_id
1 'polypeptide(L)'
;MKNPSKNIVLAVSVFWTLMSCSADQSNQQQSTQKAKVSGSFAVFVDGELSFNQDTSRASVHLADNNLVAFKAKDHYFRIMALRMPEQGEARTDELNFNNTQFSTVVEINGKPQQIGCKPKQEPVGFFHRTQIDDETISGEFSVQFETCSDYITTNPVAYPANPITVTGSFSKIKLK
;
A
#
# COMPACT_ATOMS: atom_id res chain seq x y z
N MET A 1 -56.14 66.94 -3.42
CA MET A 1 -54.95 67.37 -2.65
C MET A 1 -54.65 66.32 -1.60
N LYS A 2 -53.36 65.99 -1.41
CA LYS A 2 -52.73 65.26 -0.30
C LYS A 2 -53.17 63.81 -0.01
N ASN A 3 -52.29 62.90 -0.39
CA ASN A 3 -51.94 61.68 0.37
C ASN A 3 -51.57 62.07 1.81
N PRO A 4 -51.71 61.18 2.84
CA PRO A 4 -50.59 60.27 3.08
C PRO A 4 -50.89 58.90 3.73
N SER A 5 -50.00 57.98 3.36
CA SER A 5 -49.26 57.00 4.18
C SER A 5 -49.97 55.89 4.96
N LYS A 6 -49.66 54.68 4.48
CA LYS A 6 -49.84 53.34 5.02
C LYS A 6 -49.02 53.11 6.30
N ASN A 7 -49.50 52.19 7.14
CA ASN A 7 -48.70 51.18 7.84
C ASN A 7 -49.62 49.99 8.16
N ILE A 8 -49.41 48.85 7.49
CA ILE A 8 -50.06 47.58 7.81
C ILE A 8 -48.94 46.56 8.03
N VAL A 9 -48.87 46.08 9.26
CA VAL A 9 -48.07 44.92 9.66
C VAL A 9 -48.89 43.68 9.30
N LEU A 10 -48.38 42.83 8.42
CA LEU A 10 -48.98 41.56 8.07
C LEU A 10 -48.04 40.43 8.53
N ALA A 11 -48.46 39.77 9.61
CA ALA A 11 -47.92 38.49 10.02
C ALA A 11 -48.37 37.43 9.02
N VAL A 12 -47.42 36.73 8.40
CA VAL A 12 -47.69 35.60 7.51
C VAL A 12 -47.30 34.32 8.24
N SER A 13 -48.32 33.54 8.58
CA SER A 13 -48.21 32.18 9.08
C SER A 13 -47.67 31.27 7.97
N VAL A 14 -46.52 30.65 8.20
CA VAL A 14 -45.94 29.64 7.29
C VAL A 14 -46.62 28.31 7.55
N PHE A 15 -47.42 27.88 6.58
CA PHE A 15 -47.98 26.54 6.45
C PHE A 15 -46.85 25.51 6.28
N TRP A 16 -46.81 24.53 7.18
CA TRP A 16 -46.00 23.32 7.01
C TRP A 16 -46.78 22.31 6.18
N THR A 17 -46.34 22.05 4.95
CA THR A 17 -46.81 20.92 4.14
C THR A 17 -45.95 19.70 4.43
N LEU A 18 -46.55 18.70 5.07
CA LEU A 18 -45.98 17.37 5.21
C LEU A 18 -46.12 16.64 3.87
N MET A 19 -45.03 16.54 3.10
CA MET A 19 -44.92 15.55 2.03
C MET A 19 -44.44 14.23 2.62
N SER A 20 -45.37 13.28 2.71
CA SER A 20 -45.08 11.86 2.90
C SER A 20 -44.43 11.30 1.64
N CYS A 21 -43.11 11.30 1.60
CA CYS A 21 -42.34 10.56 0.59
C CYS A 21 -42.08 9.16 1.16
N SER A 22 -42.85 8.19 0.68
CA SER A 22 -42.53 6.77 0.83
C SER A 22 -41.19 6.50 0.15
N ALA A 23 -40.13 6.42 0.94
CA ALA A 23 -38.84 5.95 0.49
C ALA A 23 -38.75 4.45 0.77
N ASP A 24 -38.95 3.65 -0.26
CA ASP A 24 -38.45 2.28 -0.34
C ASP A 24 -36.95 2.31 -0.01
N GLN A 25 -36.60 1.88 1.20
CA GLN A 25 -35.21 1.59 1.55
C GLN A 25 -34.83 0.25 0.91
N SER A 26 -34.57 0.28 -0.39
CA SER A 26 -33.69 -0.71 -1.00
C SER A 26 -32.33 -0.54 -0.34
N ASN A 27 -32.05 -1.43 0.60
CA ASN A 27 -30.80 -1.56 1.31
C ASN A 27 -29.72 -2.01 0.32
N GLN A 28 -29.26 -1.10 -0.54
CA GLN A 28 -28.05 -1.31 -1.32
C GLN A 28 -26.89 -1.21 -0.34
N GLN A 29 -26.49 -2.37 0.19
CA GLN A 29 -25.11 -2.58 0.61
C GLN A 29 -24.23 -2.14 -0.57
N GLN A 30 -23.75 -0.90 -0.52
CA GLN A 30 -22.55 -0.51 -1.24
C GLN A 30 -21.45 -1.40 -0.70
N SER A 31 -21.27 -2.57 -1.34
CA SER A 31 -20.00 -3.26 -1.28
C SER A 31 -18.99 -2.23 -1.73
N THR A 32 -18.17 -1.73 -0.81
CA THR A 32 -16.93 -1.03 -1.15
C THR A 32 -16.15 -2.04 -1.99
N GLN A 33 -16.31 -1.97 -3.32
CA GLN A 33 -15.55 -2.78 -4.25
C GLN A 33 -14.10 -2.40 -4.00
N LYS A 34 -13.40 -3.24 -3.23
CA LYS A 34 -11.97 -3.16 -3.01
C LYS A 34 -11.37 -3.10 -4.42
N ALA A 35 -10.83 -1.94 -4.80
CA ALA A 35 -10.25 -1.75 -6.12
C ALA A 35 -9.26 -2.90 -6.34
N LYS A 36 -9.54 -3.74 -7.35
CA LYS A 36 -8.79 -4.97 -7.56
C LYS A 36 -7.34 -4.59 -7.88
N VAL A 37 -6.41 -5.03 -7.03
CA VAL A 37 -4.98 -4.89 -7.29
C VAL A 37 -4.67 -5.55 -8.64
N SER A 38 -3.88 -4.89 -9.50
CA SER A 38 -3.47 -5.52 -10.75
C SER A 38 -2.47 -6.64 -10.46
N GLY A 39 -2.90 -7.88 -10.71
CA GLY A 39 -2.12 -9.08 -10.43
C GLY A 39 -2.22 -9.56 -8.98
N SER A 40 -1.26 -10.38 -8.57
CA SER A 40 -1.16 -10.93 -7.21
C SER A 40 0.26 -10.82 -6.70
N PHE A 41 0.42 -10.63 -5.40
CA PHE A 41 1.74 -10.63 -4.75
C PHE A 41 1.63 -11.17 -3.32
N ALA A 42 2.69 -11.79 -2.84
CA ALA A 42 2.82 -12.19 -1.44
C ALA A 42 4.23 -11.86 -0.96
N VAL A 43 4.31 -11.29 0.24
CA VAL A 43 5.55 -10.90 0.92
C VAL A 43 5.61 -11.64 2.25
N PHE A 44 6.72 -12.32 2.48
CA PHE A 44 7.00 -13.11 3.67
C PHE A 44 8.19 -12.50 4.41
N VAL A 45 8.16 -12.55 5.74
CA VAL A 45 9.26 -12.16 6.61
C VAL A 45 9.63 -13.41 7.43
N ASP A 46 10.87 -13.86 7.32
CA ASP A 46 11.39 -15.08 7.96
C ASP A 46 10.50 -16.32 7.71
N GLY A 47 9.93 -16.41 6.51
CA GLY A 47 9.06 -17.51 6.09
C GLY A 47 7.59 -17.38 6.50
N GLU A 48 7.25 -16.38 7.33
CA GLU A 48 5.87 -16.11 7.73
C GLU A 48 5.22 -15.09 6.78
N LEU A 49 3.96 -15.33 6.42
CA LEU A 49 3.21 -14.41 5.56
C LEU A 49 3.04 -13.06 6.28
N SER A 50 3.66 -12.01 5.74
CA SER A 50 3.54 -10.66 6.26
C SER A 50 2.34 -9.94 5.63
N PHE A 51 2.31 -9.83 4.30
CA PHE A 51 1.16 -9.24 3.60
C PHE A 51 1.07 -9.70 2.14
N ASN A 52 -0.13 -9.60 1.57
CA ASN A 52 -0.44 -9.98 0.18
C ASN A 52 -1.52 -9.07 -0.41
N GLN A 53 -2.03 -9.38 -1.60
CA GLN A 53 -3.10 -8.62 -2.27
C GLN A 53 -4.42 -8.54 -1.46
N ASP A 54 -4.65 -9.49 -0.56
CA ASP A 54 -5.89 -9.59 0.21
C ASP A 54 -5.80 -8.82 1.54
N THR A 55 -4.61 -8.44 1.98
CA THR A 55 -4.39 -7.56 3.13
C THR A 55 -5.13 -6.22 2.97
N SER A 56 -5.53 -5.61 4.08
CA SER A 56 -6.20 -4.31 4.08
C SER A 56 -5.31 -3.24 3.44
N ARG A 57 -5.91 -2.42 2.54
CA ARG A 57 -5.23 -1.37 1.78
C ARG A 57 -4.03 -1.86 0.94
N ALA A 58 -4.01 -3.15 0.60
CA ALA A 58 -3.00 -3.71 -0.29
C ALA A 58 -3.04 -3.05 -1.68
N SER A 59 -1.86 -2.73 -2.23
CA SER A 59 -1.70 -2.14 -3.55
C SER A 59 -0.28 -2.34 -4.10
N VAL A 60 -0.16 -2.32 -5.42
CA VAL A 60 1.11 -2.16 -6.12
C VAL A 60 1.44 -0.66 -6.14
N HIS A 61 2.45 -0.27 -5.37
CA HIS A 61 2.87 1.12 -5.28
C HIS A 61 3.64 1.55 -6.53
N LEU A 62 4.56 0.71 -7.01
CA LEU A 62 5.36 0.92 -8.21
C LEU A 62 5.75 -0.44 -8.81
N ALA A 63 5.79 -0.54 -10.13
CA ALA A 63 6.33 -1.69 -10.83
C ALA A 63 6.94 -1.22 -12.15
N ASP A 64 8.18 -1.64 -12.38
CA ASP A 64 9.00 -1.37 -13.56
C ASP A 64 9.82 -2.65 -13.88
N ASN A 65 10.58 -2.64 -14.95
CA ASN A 65 11.31 -3.79 -15.51
C ASN A 65 12.24 -4.49 -14.50
N ASN A 66 12.74 -3.76 -13.50
CA ASN A 66 13.69 -4.21 -12.49
C ASN A 66 13.32 -3.76 -11.07
N LEU A 67 12.11 -3.25 -10.84
CA LEU A 67 11.68 -2.73 -9.55
C LEU A 67 10.24 -3.13 -9.27
N VAL A 68 9.97 -3.60 -8.05
CA VAL A 68 8.61 -3.73 -7.53
C VAL A 68 8.52 -3.11 -6.14
N ALA A 69 7.39 -2.46 -5.88
CA ALA A 69 7.04 -1.93 -4.57
C ALA A 69 5.59 -2.28 -4.23
N PHE A 70 5.40 -2.91 -3.08
CA PHE A 70 4.10 -3.30 -2.55
C PHE A 70 3.82 -2.56 -1.26
N LYS A 71 2.56 -2.20 -1.05
CA LYS A 71 2.11 -1.51 0.15
C LYS A 71 0.83 -2.16 0.67
N ALA A 72 0.71 -2.26 1.98
CA ALA A 72 -0.54 -2.54 2.69
C ALA A 72 -0.73 -1.52 3.82
N LYS A 73 -1.81 -1.63 4.61
CA LYS A 73 -2.14 -0.68 5.69
C LYS A 73 -0.93 -0.35 6.58
N ASP A 74 -0.25 -1.39 7.06
CA ASP A 74 0.81 -1.30 8.06
C ASP A 74 2.16 -1.79 7.52
N HIS A 75 2.28 -2.04 6.20
CA HIS A 75 3.49 -2.61 5.58
C HIS A 75 3.88 -1.88 4.30
N TYR A 76 5.18 -1.84 4.04
CA TYR A 76 5.75 -1.43 2.77
C TYR A 76 6.98 -2.29 2.45
N PHE A 77 7.07 -2.75 1.21
CA PHE A 77 8.24 -3.42 0.67
C PHE A 77 8.59 -2.82 -0.68
N ARG A 78 9.89 -2.64 -0.93
CA ARG A 78 10.43 -2.30 -2.24
C ARG A 78 11.75 -3.01 -2.44
N ILE A 79 11.96 -3.50 -3.66
CA ILE A 79 13.22 -4.07 -4.12
C ILE A 79 13.51 -3.57 -5.53
N MET A 80 14.78 -3.29 -5.79
CA MET A 80 15.25 -2.89 -7.11
C MET A 80 16.50 -3.68 -7.47
N ALA A 81 16.44 -4.34 -8.62
CA ALA A 81 17.51 -5.09 -9.23
C ALA A 81 18.40 -4.20 -10.12
N LEU A 82 19.69 -4.49 -10.17
CA LEU A 82 20.65 -3.85 -11.05
C LEU A 82 21.03 -4.79 -12.19
N ARG A 83 21.47 -4.21 -13.31
CA ARG A 83 21.96 -4.93 -14.51
C ARG A 83 21.00 -5.99 -15.08
N MET A 84 19.70 -5.79 -14.90
CA MET A 84 18.69 -6.64 -15.55
C MET A 84 18.59 -6.27 -17.03
N PRO A 85 18.48 -7.25 -17.95
CA PRO A 85 18.16 -6.97 -19.35
C PRO A 85 16.77 -6.32 -19.44
N GLU A 86 16.51 -5.54 -20.49
CA GLU A 86 15.21 -4.87 -20.68
C GLU A 86 14.06 -5.88 -20.86
N GLN A 87 14.33 -7.02 -21.47
CA GLN A 87 13.32 -8.04 -21.82
C GLN A 87 13.71 -9.44 -21.34
N GLY A 88 12.72 -10.34 -21.32
CA GLY A 88 12.89 -11.76 -21.05
C GLY A 88 13.04 -12.14 -19.57
N GLU A 89 13.12 -13.44 -19.32
CA GLU A 89 13.45 -13.99 -18.01
C GLU A 89 14.89 -13.62 -17.62
N ALA A 90 15.10 -13.21 -16.37
CA ALA A 90 16.42 -12.88 -15.88
C ALA A 90 16.47 -12.92 -14.35
N ARG A 91 17.65 -13.27 -13.80
CA ARG A 91 17.94 -13.27 -12.37
C ARG A 91 19.21 -12.50 -12.10
N THR A 92 19.22 -11.72 -11.04
CA THR A 92 20.41 -11.04 -10.52
C THR A 92 20.45 -11.14 -8.99
N ASP A 93 21.64 -11.20 -8.43
CA ASP A 93 21.94 -11.02 -7.01
C ASP A 93 22.31 -9.56 -6.68
N GLU A 94 22.40 -8.71 -7.69
CA GLU A 94 22.76 -7.31 -7.52
C GLU A 94 21.53 -6.44 -7.25
N LEU A 95 21.41 -6.00 -6.02
CA LEU A 95 20.30 -5.17 -5.58
C LEU A 95 20.77 -3.76 -5.24
N ASN A 96 19.93 -2.78 -5.57
CA ASN A 96 20.21 -1.39 -5.24
C ASN A 96 19.94 -1.13 -3.74
N PHE A 97 20.99 -0.80 -2.99
CA PHE A 97 20.92 -0.49 -1.56
C PHE A 97 19.87 0.58 -1.21
N ASN A 98 19.86 1.71 -1.92
CA ASN A 98 18.98 2.85 -1.63
C ASN A 98 17.51 2.62 -2.06
N ASN A 99 17.27 1.64 -2.94
CA ASN A 99 15.95 1.28 -3.44
C ASN A 99 15.47 -0.08 -2.96
N THR A 100 16.11 -0.67 -1.94
CA THR A 100 15.68 -1.91 -1.32
C THR A 100 15.36 -1.67 0.15
N GLN A 101 14.08 -1.74 0.52
CA GLN A 101 13.61 -1.40 1.86
C GLN A 101 12.38 -2.21 2.26
N PHE A 102 12.30 -2.52 3.55
CA PHE A 102 11.11 -3.05 4.19
C PHE A 102 10.74 -2.15 5.37
N SER A 103 9.46 -1.87 5.55
CA SER A 103 8.98 -1.20 6.75
C SER A 103 7.62 -1.72 7.18
N THR A 104 7.37 -1.65 8.47
CA THR A 104 6.12 -2.10 9.08
C THR A 104 5.77 -1.27 10.30
N VAL A 105 4.49 -1.24 10.68
CA VAL A 105 4.04 -0.69 11.95
C VAL A 105 3.77 -1.83 12.92
N VAL A 106 4.36 -1.77 14.11
CA VAL A 106 4.15 -2.76 15.17
C VAL A 106 3.89 -2.12 16.51
N GLU A 107 3.21 -2.86 17.37
CA GLU A 107 2.96 -2.43 18.73
C GLU A 107 4.14 -2.80 19.63
N ILE A 108 4.80 -1.80 20.20
CA ILE A 108 5.89 -1.95 21.17
C ILE A 108 5.51 -1.14 22.41
N ASN A 109 5.43 -1.80 23.56
CA ASN A 109 4.99 -1.18 24.82
C ASN A 109 3.61 -0.49 24.72
N GLY A 110 2.66 -1.12 24.01
CA GLY A 110 1.29 -0.60 23.84
C GLY A 110 1.17 0.62 22.92
N LYS A 111 2.22 0.95 22.16
CA LYS A 111 2.22 2.07 21.21
C LYS A 111 2.59 1.60 19.81
N PRO A 112 1.90 2.07 18.77
CA PRO A 112 2.31 1.81 17.40
C PRO A 112 3.64 2.51 17.12
N GLN A 113 4.63 1.75 16.68
CA GLN A 113 5.94 2.21 16.24
C GLN A 113 6.15 1.78 14.79
N GLN A 114 6.60 2.73 13.96
CA GLN A 114 6.98 2.44 12.59
C GLN A 114 8.43 1.98 12.58
N ILE A 115 8.68 0.77 12.09
CA ILE A 115 9.99 0.16 11.98
C ILE A 115 10.42 0.16 10.52
N GLY A 116 11.62 0.64 10.24
CA GLY A 116 12.27 0.57 8.94
C GLY A 116 13.48 -0.35 8.99
N CYS A 117 13.57 -1.28 8.05
CA CYS A 117 14.67 -2.21 7.93
C CYS A 117 15.53 -1.87 6.70
N LYS A 118 16.85 -1.93 6.88
CA LYS A 118 17.85 -1.65 5.85
C LYS A 118 18.75 -2.87 5.60
N PRO A 119 19.06 -3.17 4.32
CA PRO A 119 20.03 -4.20 4.00
C PRO A 119 21.44 -3.75 4.36
N LYS A 120 22.44 -4.63 4.18
CA LYS A 120 23.85 -4.21 4.14
C LYS A 120 24.10 -3.31 2.94
N GLN A 121 25.20 -2.53 2.98
CA GLN A 121 25.61 -1.67 1.87
C GLN A 121 25.72 -2.43 0.54
N GLU A 122 26.13 -3.70 0.61
CA GLU A 122 25.97 -4.70 -0.45
C GLU A 122 24.81 -5.63 -0.03
N PRO A 123 23.59 -5.43 -0.54
CA PRO A 123 22.46 -6.25 -0.13
C PRO A 123 22.64 -7.71 -0.53
N VAL A 124 22.35 -8.63 0.38
CA VAL A 124 22.40 -10.07 0.12
C VAL A 124 21.01 -10.54 -0.27
N GLY A 125 20.87 -11.13 -1.46
CA GLY A 125 19.56 -11.55 -1.95
C GLY A 125 19.56 -11.86 -3.45
N PHE A 126 18.36 -11.90 -4.02
CA PHE A 126 18.16 -11.96 -5.45
C PHE A 126 16.82 -11.31 -5.85
N PHE A 127 16.76 -10.90 -7.11
CA PHE A 127 15.55 -10.60 -7.83
C PHE A 127 15.51 -11.47 -9.09
N HIS A 128 14.41 -12.19 -9.28
CA HIS A 128 14.22 -13.08 -10.42
C HIS A 128 12.92 -12.70 -11.13
N ARG A 129 13.06 -12.16 -12.34
CA ARG A 129 11.96 -11.88 -13.24
C ARG A 129 11.69 -13.13 -14.06
N THR A 130 10.53 -13.75 -13.85
CA THR A 130 10.12 -14.98 -14.55
C THR A 130 9.37 -14.68 -15.84
N GLN A 131 8.71 -13.54 -15.93
CA GLN A 131 8.01 -13.09 -17.13
C GLN A 131 7.97 -11.57 -17.19
N ILE A 132 8.13 -11.02 -18.40
CA ILE A 132 7.86 -9.61 -18.68
C ILE A 132 7.29 -9.47 -20.09
N ASP A 133 6.29 -8.62 -20.23
CA ASP A 133 5.74 -8.13 -21.49
C ASP A 133 5.51 -6.62 -21.40
N ASP A 134 4.92 -6.04 -22.44
CA ASP A 134 4.72 -4.58 -22.54
C ASP A 134 3.81 -4.02 -21.44
N GLU A 135 3.01 -4.86 -20.76
CA GLU A 135 2.03 -4.42 -19.77
C GLU A 135 2.34 -4.92 -18.35
N THR A 136 3.01 -6.06 -18.22
CA THR A 136 3.10 -6.78 -16.95
C THR A 136 4.44 -7.43 -16.66
N ILE A 137 4.69 -7.64 -15.37
CA ILE A 137 5.86 -8.35 -14.85
C ILE A 137 5.44 -9.41 -13.82
N SER A 138 6.14 -10.53 -13.83
CA SER A 138 6.05 -11.61 -12.83
C SER A 138 7.44 -12.01 -12.36
N GLY A 139 7.53 -12.53 -11.14
CA GLY A 139 8.81 -12.91 -10.57
C GLY A 139 8.75 -13.26 -9.10
N GLU A 140 9.93 -13.36 -8.52
CA GLU A 140 10.17 -13.69 -7.13
C GLU A 140 11.43 -12.98 -6.63
N PHE A 141 11.54 -12.84 -5.32
CA PHE A 141 12.67 -12.18 -4.70
C PHE A 141 12.98 -12.78 -3.33
N SER A 142 14.22 -12.55 -2.88
CA SER A 142 14.67 -12.77 -1.52
C SER A 142 15.69 -11.70 -1.18
N VAL A 143 15.62 -11.10 0.00
CA VAL A 143 16.63 -10.15 0.47
C VAL A 143 16.75 -10.20 1.99
N GLN A 144 18.00 -10.16 2.47
CA GLN A 144 18.31 -10.06 3.88
C GLN A 144 18.42 -8.57 4.29
N PHE A 145 17.70 -8.21 5.36
CA PHE A 145 17.83 -6.93 6.03
C PHE A 145 18.62 -7.10 7.32
N GLU A 146 19.70 -6.33 7.47
CA GLU A 146 20.66 -6.49 8.58
C GLU A 146 20.20 -5.77 9.84
N THR A 147 19.57 -4.60 9.68
CA THR A 147 19.20 -3.76 10.80
C THR A 147 17.78 -3.24 10.62
N CYS A 148 17.01 -3.28 11.70
CA CYS A 148 15.73 -2.62 11.81
C CYS A 148 15.80 -1.55 12.90
N SER A 149 15.27 -0.37 12.62
CA SER A 149 15.24 0.75 13.55
C SER A 149 13.87 1.42 13.56
N ASP A 150 13.57 2.08 14.66
CA ASP A 150 12.43 2.99 14.73
C ASP A 150 12.62 4.11 13.69
N TYR A 151 11.63 4.28 12.83
CA TYR A 151 11.72 5.16 11.66
C TYR A 151 11.88 6.64 12.04
N ILE A 152 11.42 7.04 13.22
CA ILE A 152 11.45 8.43 13.70
C ILE A 152 12.77 8.72 14.42
N THR A 153 13.13 7.86 15.36
CA THR A 153 14.27 8.07 16.27
C THR A 153 15.57 7.49 15.73
N THR A 154 15.51 6.62 14.71
CA THR A 154 16.62 5.84 14.14
C THR A 154 17.27 4.87 15.13
N ASN A 155 16.71 4.74 16.33
CA ASN A 155 17.21 3.83 17.35
C ASN A 155 16.99 2.39 16.89
N PRO A 156 17.98 1.51 17.04
CA PRO A 156 17.82 0.08 16.76
C PRO A 156 16.65 -0.50 17.56
N VAL A 157 15.86 -1.35 16.91
CA VAL A 157 14.80 -2.12 17.55
C VAL A 157 15.06 -3.61 17.37
N ALA A 158 14.77 -4.39 18.41
CA ALA A 158 14.74 -5.85 18.31
C ALA A 158 13.39 -6.25 17.69
N TYR A 159 13.32 -6.19 16.35
CA TYR A 159 12.10 -6.46 15.61
C TYR A 159 12.40 -7.07 14.23
N PRO A 160 11.90 -8.29 13.95
CA PRO A 160 12.25 -9.57 14.60
C PRO A 160 13.72 -9.70 15.03
N ALA A 161 14.21 -10.93 15.29
CA ALA A 161 15.63 -11.17 15.51
C ALA A 161 16.41 -10.83 14.21
N ASN A 162 17.11 -9.69 14.20
CA ASN A 162 17.98 -9.33 13.09
C ASN A 162 19.13 -10.36 12.94
N PRO A 163 19.55 -10.68 11.71
CA PRO A 163 19.01 -10.21 10.44
C PRO A 163 17.68 -10.89 10.08
N ILE A 164 16.80 -10.17 9.40
CA ILE A 164 15.55 -10.74 8.86
C ILE A 164 15.68 -11.02 7.37
N THR A 165 14.93 -11.99 6.86
CA THR A 165 14.87 -12.32 5.44
C THR A 165 13.48 -12.04 4.91
N VAL A 166 13.38 -11.19 3.90
CA VAL A 166 12.11 -10.88 3.23
C VAL A 166 12.11 -11.57 1.87
N THR A 167 11.15 -12.46 1.67
CA THR A 167 10.95 -13.18 0.42
C THR A 167 9.58 -12.88 -0.16
N GLY A 168 9.38 -13.20 -1.43
CA GLY A 168 8.07 -13.07 -2.01
C GLY A 168 8.01 -13.40 -3.48
N SER A 169 6.79 -13.40 -3.98
CA SER A 169 6.46 -13.68 -5.36
C SER A 169 5.40 -12.71 -5.84
N PHE A 170 5.43 -12.39 -7.12
CA PHE A 170 4.47 -11.51 -7.77
C PHE A 170 4.14 -12.01 -9.16
N SER A 171 2.90 -11.84 -9.59
CA SER A 171 2.41 -12.33 -10.87
C SER A 171 1.49 -11.33 -11.53
N LYS A 172 1.73 -11.08 -12.82
CA LYS A 172 0.94 -10.20 -13.69
C LYS A 172 0.72 -8.81 -13.08
N ILE A 173 1.78 -8.26 -12.47
CA ILE A 173 1.78 -6.91 -11.93
C ILE A 173 1.87 -5.94 -13.09
N LYS A 174 0.94 -4.98 -13.17
CA LYS A 174 0.94 -3.99 -14.25
C LYS A 174 2.09 -2.98 -14.07
N LEU A 175 2.86 -2.79 -15.14
CA LEU A 175 3.93 -1.80 -15.23
C LEU A 175 3.36 -0.37 -15.22
N LYS A 176 4.13 0.58 -14.69
CA LYS A 176 3.75 2.00 -14.60
C LYS A 176 4.61 2.89 -15.47
#